data_AF-A0A2D6M8U1-F1
#
_entry.id   AF-A0A2D6M8U1-F1
#
_cell.length_a   1.000
_cell.length_b   1.000
_cell.length_c   1.000
_cell.angle_alpha   90.00
_cell.angle_beta   90.00
_cell.angle_gamma   90.00
#
_symmetry.space_group_name_H-M   'P 1'
#
loop_
_entity.id
_entity.type
_entity.pdbx_description
1 polymer ?
#
loop_
_entity_poly.entity_id
_entity_poly.type
_entity_poly.pdbx_seq_one_letter_code
_entity_poly.pdbx_strand_id
1 'polypeptide(L)'
;MILAVIGLFAANFVFIGLKAIQQRNVQYLKYVHTFLTSHLLALVEVFVIFTVAERGVALETVLPIGIGGGLGAVCAMYLTRGYNHK
;
A
#
# COMPACT_ATOMS: atom_id res chain seq x y z
N MET A 1 -4.62 15.82 15.14
CA MET A 1 -5.42 14.58 15.07
C MET A 1 -5.83 14.25 13.64
N ILE A 2 -6.63 15.09 12.96
CA ILE A 2 -7.12 14.86 11.58
C ILE A 2 -5.99 14.67 10.55
N LEU A 3 -4.98 15.55 10.55
CA LEU A 3 -3.84 15.44 9.62
C LEU A 3 -3.12 14.09 9.69
N ALA A 4 -3.05 13.51 10.89
CA ALA A 4 -2.40 12.23 11.06
C ALA A 4 -3.26 11.04 10.60
N VAL A 5 -4.57 11.15 10.74
CA VAL A 5 -5.53 10.19 10.19
C VAL A 5 -5.47 10.18 8.66
N ILE A 6 -5.41 11.37 8.05
CA ILE A 6 -5.25 11.52 6.59
C ILE A 6 -3.88 10.96 6.14
N GLY A 7 -2.82 11.24 6.90
CA GLY A 7 -1.49 10.70 6.64
C GLY A 7 -1.45 9.17 6.68
N LEU A 8 -2.07 8.55 7.70
CA LEU A 8 -2.20 7.10 7.82
C LEU A 8 -3.01 6.48 6.68
N PHE A 9 -4.13 7.11 6.32
CA PHE A 9 -4.95 6.70 5.19
C PHE A 9 -4.14 6.71 3.88
N ALA A 10 -3.50 7.84 3.58
CA ALA A 10 -2.74 8.01 2.35
C ALA A 10 -1.53 7.07 2.28
N ALA A 11 -0.82 6.90 3.40
CA ALA A 11 0.29 5.96 3.49
C ALA A 11 -0.17 4.52 3.24
N ASN A 12 -1.27 4.09 3.88
CA ASN A 12 -1.78 2.73 3.67
C ASN A 12 -2.38 2.51 2.28
N PHE A 13 -3.00 3.55 1.71
CA PHE A 13 -3.46 3.54 0.32
C PHE A 13 -2.32 3.24 -0.65
N VAL A 14 -1.20 3.97 -0.52
CA VAL A 14 -0.03 3.74 -1.36
C VAL A 14 0.60 2.38 -1.06
N PHE A 15 0.73 2.03 0.21
CA PHE A 15 1.34 0.78 0.65
C PHE A 15 0.65 -0.47 0.09
N ILE A 16 -0.67 -0.55 0.28
CA ILE A 16 -1.46 -1.70 -0.20
C ILE A 16 -1.61 -1.66 -1.72
N GLY A 17 -1.73 -0.47 -2.32
CA GLY A 17 -1.70 -0.32 -3.77
C GLY A 17 -0.40 -0.87 -4.39
N LEU A 18 0.75 -0.54 -3.81
CA LEU A 18 2.06 -1.08 -4.21
C LEU A 18 2.14 -2.60 -4.00
N LYS A 19 1.60 -3.13 -2.88
CA LYS A 19 1.49 -4.58 -2.66
C LYS A 19 0.71 -5.28 -3.77
N ALA A 20 -0.44 -4.73 -4.18
CA ALA A 20 -1.22 -5.29 -5.27
C ALA A 20 -0.45 -5.29 -6.61
N ILE A 21 0.28 -4.21 -6.92
CA ILE A 21 1.13 -4.13 -8.11
C ILE A 21 2.29 -5.13 -8.05
N GLN A 22 2.94 -5.25 -6.88
CA GLN A 22 4.03 -6.19 -6.68
C GLN A 22 3.56 -7.65 -6.83
N GLN A 23 2.43 -8.03 -6.21
CA GLN A 23 1.85 -9.37 -6.35
C GLN A 23 1.58 -9.72 -7.82
N ARG A 24 1.09 -8.75 -8.59
CA ARG A 24 0.93 -8.91 -10.03
C ARG A 24 2.28 -9.09 -10.76
N ASN A 25 3.29 -8.28 -10.46
CA ASN A 25 4.61 -8.44 -11.08
C ASN A 25 5.22 -9.82 -10.78
N VAL A 26 4.99 -10.35 -9.57
CA VAL A 26 5.35 -11.72 -9.19
C VAL A 26 4.60 -12.74 -10.03
N GLN A 27 3.28 -12.58 -10.19
CA GLN A 27 2.45 -13.48 -11.00
C GLN A 27 2.94 -13.61 -12.46
N TYR A 28 3.44 -12.50 -13.03
CA TYR A 28 3.95 -12.47 -14.42
C TYR A 28 5.48 -12.59 -14.51
N LEU A 29 6.17 -13.02 -13.45
CA LEU A 29 7.63 -13.22 -13.41
C LEU A 29 8.45 -11.99 -13.86
N LYS A 30 7.95 -10.78 -13.59
CA LYS A 30 8.64 -9.52 -13.94
C LYS A 30 9.69 -9.18 -12.89
N TYR A 31 10.76 -9.97 -12.81
CA TYR A 31 11.78 -9.92 -11.75
C TYR A 31 12.29 -8.51 -11.41
N VAL A 32 12.63 -7.71 -12.43
CA VAL A 32 13.13 -6.33 -12.23
C VAL A 32 12.05 -5.44 -11.59
N HIS A 33 10.80 -5.55 -12.06
CA HIS A 33 9.70 -4.76 -11.53
C HIS A 33 9.33 -5.20 -10.11
N THR A 34 9.36 -6.51 -9.85
CA THR A 34 9.20 -7.05 -8.49
C THR A 34 10.26 -6.48 -7.56
N PHE A 35 11.53 -6.53 -7.95
CA PHE A 35 12.63 -5.99 -7.14
C PHE A 35 12.45 -4.50 -6.81
N LEU A 36 12.13 -3.68 -7.82
CA LEU A 36 11.91 -2.24 -7.63
C LEU A 36 10.69 -1.95 -6.76
N THR A 37 9.55 -2.61 -7.03
CA THR A 37 8.34 -2.42 -6.23
C THR A 37 8.52 -2.88 -4.79
N SER A 38 9.30 -3.92 -4.52
CA SER A 38 9.65 -4.33 -3.15
C SER A 38 10.45 -3.27 -2.39
N HIS A 39 11.38 -2.56 -3.04
CA HIS A 39 12.11 -1.47 -2.38
C HIS A 39 11.20 -0.28 -2.08
N LEU A 40 10.33 0.10 -3.02
CA LEU A 40 9.33 1.16 -2.79
C LEU A 40 8.36 0.78 -1.66
N LEU A 41 7.96 -0.48 -1.61
CA LEU A 41 7.09 -1.00 -0.57
C LEU A 41 7.77 -0.92 0.80
N ALA A 42 9.06 -1.29 0.90
CA ALA A 42 9.82 -1.19 2.15
C ALA A 42 9.90 0.25 2.69
N LEU A 43 10.06 1.25 1.81
CA LEU A 43 10.08 2.66 2.23
C LEU A 43 8.76 3.08 2.89
N VAL A 44 7.63 2.67 2.31
CA VAL A 44 6.30 3.00 2.85
C VAL A 44 5.96 2.12 4.07
N GLU A 45 6.42 0.87 4.09
CA GLU A 45 6.21 -0.08 5.19
C GLU A 45 6.80 0.44 6.49
N VAL A 46 8.05 0.91 6.45
CA VAL A 46 8.74 1.45 7.63
C VAL A 46 7.97 2.63 8.22
N PHE A 47 7.46 3.53 7.38
CA PHE A 47 6.65 4.66 7.82
C PHE A 47 5.34 4.22 8.49
N VAL A 48 4.62 3.26 7.89
CA VAL A 48 3.37 2.74 8.45
C VAL A 48 3.63 2.04 9.79
N ILE A 49 4.65 1.18 9.86
CA ILE A 49 5.03 0.47 11.10
C ILE A 49 5.41 1.47 12.20
N PHE A 50 6.27 2.45 11.91
CA PHE A 50 6.66 3.47 12.87
C PHE A 50 5.44 4.23 13.41
N THR A 51 4.55 4.65 12.52
CA THR A 51 3.35 5.41 12.90
C THR A 51 2.38 4.58 13.75
N VAL A 52 2.24 3.28 13.45
CA VAL A 52 1.41 2.36 14.25
C VAL A 52 2.06 2.07 15.61
N ALA A 53 3.39 1.93 15.65
CA ALA A 53 4.14 1.71 16.89
C ALA A 53 4.01 2.89 17.87
N GLU A 54 4.05 4.13 17.37
CA GLU A 54 3.89 5.33 18.22
C GLU A 54 2.46 5.54 18.72
N ARG A 55 1.45 5.19 17.92
CA ARG A 55 0.04 5.52 18.21
C ARG A 55 -0.74 4.38 18.85
N GLY A 56 -0.21 3.16 18.78
CA GLY A 56 -0.88 1.96 19.24
C GLY A 56 -2.03 1.50 18.32
N VAL A 57 -2.60 0.35 18.68
CA VAL A 57 -3.70 -0.27 17.95
C VAL A 57 -5.02 0.22 18.57
N ALA A 58 -5.65 1.18 17.92
CA ALA A 58 -6.94 1.75 18.32
C ALA A 58 -7.88 1.83 17.11
N LEU A 59 -9.19 1.92 17.33
CA LEU A 59 -10.18 2.03 16.25
C LEU A 59 -9.91 3.22 15.32
N GLU A 60 -9.41 4.32 15.89
CA GLU A 60 -9.01 5.53 15.17
C GLU A 60 -7.81 5.33 14.23
N THR A 61 -6.95 4.34 14.49
CA THR A 61 -5.82 4.00 13.61
C THR A 61 -6.20 2.90 12.63
N VAL A 62 -7.01 1.92 13.06
CA VAL A 62 -7.41 0.77 12.24
C VAL A 62 -8.34 1.16 11.10
N LEU A 63 -9.34 2.02 11.33
CA LEU A 63 -10.31 2.40 10.30
C LEU A 63 -9.67 3.12 9.09
N PRO A 64 -8.85 4.16 9.29
CA PRO A 64 -8.17 4.83 8.18
C PRO A 64 -7.21 3.91 7.42
N ILE A 65 -6.51 3.02 8.14
CA ILE A 65 -5.61 2.01 7.57
C ILE A 65 -6.40 1.04 6.69
N GLY A 66 -7.50 0.48 7.20
CA GLY A 66 -8.32 -0.49 6.48
C GLY A 66 -8.98 0.10 5.23
N ILE A 67 -9.60 1.27 5.35
CA ILE A 67 -10.27 1.93 4.23
C ILE A 67 -9.25 2.41 3.20
N GLY A 68 -8.16 3.05 3.65
CA GLY A 68 -7.08 3.50 2.77
C GLY A 68 -6.47 2.32 2.01
N GLY A 69 -6.13 1.25 2.72
CA GLY A 69 -5.57 0.04 2.12
C GLY A 69 -6.51 -0.62 1.12
N GLY A 70 -7.79 -0.79 1.47
CA GLY A 70 -8.80 -1.39 0.59
C GLY A 70 -9.00 -0.58 -0.71
N LEU A 71 -9.15 0.73 -0.60
CA LEU A 71 -9.25 1.61 -1.78
C LEU A 71 -7.96 1.61 -2.60
N GLY A 72 -6.79 1.57 -1.95
CA GLY A 72 -5.50 1.47 -2.60
C GLY A 72 -5.37 0.20 -3.45
N ALA A 73 -5.77 -0.96 -2.90
CA ALA A 73 -5.80 -2.22 -3.63
C ALA A 73 -6.72 -2.13 -4.86
N VAL A 74 -7.97 -1.71 -4.67
CA VAL A 74 -8.97 -1.63 -5.75
C VAL A 74 -8.51 -0.68 -6.85
N CYS A 75 -7.98 0.50 -6.47
CA CYS A 75 -7.45 1.48 -7.42
C CYS A 75 -6.27 0.91 -8.21
N ALA A 76 -5.31 0.26 -7.54
CA ALA A 76 -4.17 -0.36 -8.19
C ALA A 76 -4.58 -1.50 -9.16
N MET A 77 -5.55 -2.33 -8.77
CA MET A 77 -6.11 -3.36 -9.64
C MET A 77 -6.79 -2.75 -10.87
N TYR A 78 -7.57 -1.69 -10.68
CA TYR A 78 -8.23 -0.99 -11.79
C TYR A 78 -7.23 -0.35 -12.75
N LEU A 79 -6.23 0.38 -12.23
CA LEU A 79 -5.20 1.05 -13.03
C LEU A 79 -4.33 0.05 -13.80
N THR A 80 -4.01 -1.08 -13.18
CA THR A 80 -3.17 -2.08 -13.85
C THR A 80 -3.98 -3.01 -14.76
N ARG A 81 -5.32 -2.99 -14.74
CA ARG A 81 -6.19 -3.88 -15.54
C ARG A 81 -5.83 -3.93 -17.03
N GLY A 82 -5.43 -2.81 -17.63
CA GLY A 82 -5.04 -2.75 -19.05
C GLY A 82 -3.63 -3.28 -19.36
N TYR A 83 -2.79 -3.46 -18.35
CA TYR A 83 -1.40 -3.91 -18.49
C TYR A 83 -1.30 -5.45 -18.65
N ASN A 84 -2.41 -6.10 -19.00
CA ASN A 84 -2.68 -7.55 -18.97
C ASN A 84 -2.11 -8.36 -20.16
N HIS A 85 -1.48 -7.72 -21.16
CA HIS A 85 -1.15 -8.37 -22.43
C HIS A 85 0.31 -8.27 -22.87
N LYS A 86 1.24 -7.91 -21.97
CA LYS A 86 2.69 -7.86 -22.25
C LYS A 86 3.48 -8.32 -21.05
#